data_AF-A0A9E6CP35-F1
#
_entry.id   AF-A0A9E6CP35-F1
#
_cell.length_a   1.000
_cell.length_b   1.000
_cell.length_c   1.000
_cell.angle_alpha   90.00
_cell.angle_beta   90.00
_cell.angle_gamma   90.00
#
_symmetry.space_group_name_H-M   'P 1'
#
loop_
_entity.id
_entity.type
_entity.pdbx_description
1 polymer ?
#
loop_
_entity_poly.entity_id
_entity_poly.type
_entity_poly.pdbx_seq_one_letter_code
_entity_poly.pdbx_strand_id
1 'polypeptide(L)'
;MYNLYSNSRNILTIFPTFLVLFLVGCGIQKEVQLSGKTMGTTYHITVVAGYFLDTAVLQTKIDKRLEDINRSMSTYRKDSEIS
;
A
#
# COMPACT_ATOMS: atom_id res chain seq x y z
N MET A 1 1.54 -39.59 -40.90
CA MET A 1 2.64 -38.63 -40.67
C MET A 1 2.16 -37.18 -40.38
N TYR A 2 0.88 -36.96 -40.03
CA TYR A 2 0.32 -35.61 -39.77
C TYR A 2 0.30 -35.20 -38.28
N ASN A 3 0.42 -36.17 -37.35
CA ASN A 3 0.32 -35.92 -35.90
C ASN A 3 1.57 -35.26 -35.28
N LEU A 4 2.76 -35.45 -35.84
CA LEU A 4 4.00 -34.82 -35.35
C LEU A 4 4.08 -33.33 -35.72
N TYR A 5 3.53 -32.96 -36.88
CA TYR A 5 3.52 -31.57 -37.37
C TYR A 5 2.50 -30.70 -36.62
N SER A 6 1.34 -31.26 -36.26
CA SER A 6 0.34 -30.55 -35.44
C SER A 6 0.88 -30.22 -34.04
N ASN A 7 1.57 -31.16 -33.39
CA ASN A 7 2.12 -30.94 -32.04
C ASN A 7 3.25 -29.88 -32.03
N SER A 8 4.13 -29.88 -33.05
CA SER A 8 5.21 -28.89 -33.19
C SER A 8 4.71 -27.48 -33.50
N ARG A 9 3.59 -27.35 -34.24
CA ARG A 9 2.95 -26.06 -34.54
C ARG A 9 2.27 -25.45 -33.32
N ASN A 10 1.67 -26.29 -32.48
CA ASN A 10 1.06 -25.84 -31.22
C ASN A 10 2.13 -25.43 -30.22
N ILE A 11 3.17 -26.24 -29.98
CA ILE A 11 4.28 -25.95 -29.05
C ILE A 11 4.97 -24.60 -29.37
N LEU A 12 5.16 -24.29 -30.66
CA LEU A 12 5.77 -23.03 -31.10
C LEU A 12 4.91 -21.81 -30.77
N THR A 13 3.58 -21.95 -30.67
CA THR A 13 2.68 -20.85 -30.31
C THR A 13 2.45 -20.75 -28.80
N ILE A 14 2.50 -21.85 -28.04
CA ILE A 14 2.27 -21.82 -26.57
C ILE A 14 3.43 -21.16 -25.81
N PHE A 15 4.67 -21.36 -26.26
CA PHE A 15 5.87 -20.81 -25.62
C PHE A 15 5.88 -19.26 -25.58
N PRO A 16 5.61 -18.53 -26.68
CA PRO A 16 5.52 -17.07 -26.63
C PRO A 16 4.29 -16.57 -25.88
N THR A 17 3.14 -17.28 -25.93
CA THR A 17 1.94 -16.89 -25.19
C THR A 17 2.15 -17.00 -23.67
N PHE A 18 2.86 -18.02 -23.21
CA PHE A 18 3.23 -18.17 -21.80
C PHE A 18 4.20 -17.07 -21.35
N LEU A 19 5.19 -16.71 -22.17
CA LEU A 19 6.13 -15.62 -21.88
C LEU A 19 5.41 -14.26 -21.73
N VAL A 20 4.40 -13.99 -22.58
CA VAL A 20 3.59 -12.76 -22.50
C VAL A 20 2.76 -12.70 -21.21
N LEU A 21 2.29 -13.84 -20.70
CA LEU A 21 1.51 -13.89 -19.46
C LEU A 21 2.36 -13.52 -18.22
N PHE A 22 3.68 -13.81 -18.25
CA PHE A 22 4.62 -13.44 -17.18
C PHE A 22 5.00 -11.96 -17.18
N LEU A 23 4.79 -11.25 -18.30
CA LEU A 23 5.09 -9.82 -18.42
C LEU A 23 3.97 -8.92 -17.84
N VAL A 24 2.83 -9.48 -17.42
CA VAL A 24 1.75 -8.75 -16.74
C VAL A 24 2.05 -8.62 -15.23
N GLY A 25 3.26 -8.19 -14.90
CA GLY A 25 3.68 -7.82 -13.55
C GLY A 25 3.59 -6.31 -13.35
N CYS A 26 2.44 -5.70 -13.64
CA CYS A 26 2.26 -4.27 -13.44
C CYS A 26 2.04 -4.02 -11.93
N GLY A 27 3.03 -3.41 -11.28
CA GLY A 27 2.94 -3.01 -9.88
C GLY A 27 1.90 -1.92 -9.70
N ILE A 28 0.65 -2.30 -9.40
CA ILE A 28 -0.41 -1.36 -9.08
C ILE A 28 -0.09 -0.75 -7.72
N GLN A 29 0.56 0.40 -7.75
CA GLN A 29 0.72 1.25 -6.58
C GLN A 29 -0.56 2.05 -6.40
N LYS A 30 -1.26 1.83 -5.28
CA LYS A 30 -2.53 2.48 -4.99
C LYS A 30 -2.28 3.69 -4.11
N GLU A 31 -2.71 4.86 -4.55
CA GLU A 31 -2.75 6.02 -3.67
C GLU A 31 -3.82 5.82 -2.58
N VAL A 32 -3.41 6.03 -1.33
CA VAL A 32 -4.27 5.94 -0.15
C VAL A 32 -4.18 7.28 0.57
N GLN A 33 -5.35 7.83 0.87
CA GLN A 33 -5.48 9.04 1.67
C GLN A 33 -5.91 8.66 3.10
N LEU A 34 -5.14 9.15 4.07
CA LEU A 34 -5.38 8.98 5.50
C LEU A 34 -5.67 10.35 6.08
N SER A 35 -6.65 10.43 6.97
CA SER A 35 -7.06 11.69 7.59
C SER A 35 -7.62 11.47 8.98
N GLY A 36 -7.51 12.48 9.81
CA GLY A 36 -7.99 12.44 11.19
C GLY A 36 -7.92 13.81 11.83
N LYS A 37 -8.37 13.89 13.09
CA LYS A 37 -8.41 15.12 13.87
C LYS A 37 -7.58 14.95 15.12
N THR A 38 -6.75 15.93 15.44
CA THR A 38 -5.97 15.95 16.68
C THR A 38 -5.56 17.38 17.00
N MET A 39 -5.27 17.66 18.28
CA MET A 39 -4.72 18.96 18.73
C MET A 39 -5.49 20.18 18.20
N GLY A 40 -6.81 20.09 18.08
CA GLY A 40 -7.67 21.18 17.59
C GLY A 40 -7.66 21.41 16.07
N THR A 41 -7.01 20.55 15.29
CA THR A 41 -6.96 20.65 13.81
C THR A 41 -7.18 19.30 13.14
N THR A 42 -7.11 19.27 11.80
CA THR A 42 -7.24 18.07 10.96
C THR A 42 -5.93 17.85 10.20
N TYR A 43 -5.53 16.59 10.02
CA TYR A 43 -4.40 16.23 9.17
C TYR A 43 -4.87 15.42 7.96
N HIS A 44 -4.12 15.52 6.86
CA HIS A 44 -4.34 14.77 5.63
C HIS A 44 -2.98 14.26 5.14
N ILE A 45 -2.86 12.95 4.97
CA ILE A 45 -1.63 12.26 4.56
C ILE A 45 -1.96 11.39 3.35
N THR A 46 -1.26 11.62 2.25
CA THR A 46 -1.35 10.76 1.06
C THR A 46 -0.13 9.87 1.01
N VAL A 47 -0.34 8.56 0.92
CA VAL A 47 0.72 7.56 0.76
C VAL A 47 0.48 6.73 -0.47
N VAL A 48 1.57 6.31 -1.10
CA VAL A 48 1.53 5.32 -2.18
C VAL A 48 1.68 3.95 -1.54
N ALA A 49 0.60 3.17 -1.55
CA ALA A 49 0.50 1.87 -0.91
C ALA A 49 0.71 0.74 -1.93
N GLY A 50 1.60 -0.21 -1.59
CA GLY A 50 1.65 -1.49 -2.28
C GLY A 50 0.48 -2.40 -1.88
N TYR A 51 0.29 -3.49 -2.61
CA TYR A 51 -0.82 -4.45 -2.41
C TYR A 51 -0.95 -5.01 -0.98
N PHE A 52 0.15 -5.08 -0.23
CA PHE A 52 0.21 -5.67 1.10
C PHE A 52 0.17 -4.66 2.24
N LEU A 53 -0.03 -3.36 1.96
CA LEU A 53 -0.11 -2.36 3.00
C LEU A 53 -1.50 -2.36 3.66
N ASP A 54 -1.55 -2.70 4.94
CA ASP A 54 -2.73 -2.49 5.76
C ASP A 54 -2.83 -1.01 6.18
N THR A 55 -3.76 -0.30 5.54
CA THR A 55 -3.99 1.12 5.76
C THR A 55 -4.59 1.42 7.12
N ALA A 56 -5.33 0.49 7.73
CA ALA A 56 -5.91 0.65 9.07
C ALA A 56 -4.84 0.54 10.16
N VAL A 57 -3.89 -0.39 9.99
CA VAL A 57 -2.72 -0.49 10.87
C VAL A 57 -1.86 0.78 10.75
N LEU A 58 -1.66 1.28 9.53
CA LEU A 58 -0.92 2.53 9.32
C LEU A 58 -1.62 3.73 9.98
N GLN A 59 -2.93 3.86 9.80
CA GLN A 59 -3.75 4.89 10.44
C GLN A 59 -3.62 4.85 11.96
N THR A 60 -3.73 3.66 12.57
CA THR A 60 -3.56 3.48 14.02
C THR A 60 -2.17 3.91 14.51
N LYS A 61 -1.12 3.62 13.74
CA LYS A 61 0.25 4.04 14.07
C LYS A 61 0.41 5.57 14.01
N ILE A 62 -0.21 6.21 13.02
CA ILE A 62 -0.22 7.67 12.88
C ILE A 62 -0.91 8.30 14.10
N ASP A 63 -2.10 7.83 14.45
CA ASP A 63 -2.87 8.35 15.59
C ASP A 63 -2.09 8.20 16.90
N LYS A 64 -1.49 7.02 17.14
CA LYS A 64 -0.66 6.77 18.31
C LYS A 64 0.52 7.74 18.38
N ARG A 65 1.22 7.95 17.26
CA ARG A 65 2.37 8.85 17.22
C ARG A 65 1.98 10.30 17.49
N LEU A 66 0.84 10.74 16.95
CA LEU A 66 0.32 12.08 17.20
C LEU A 66 -0.13 12.27 18.66
N GLU A 67 -0.67 11.23 19.28
CA GLU A 67 -1.01 11.24 20.71
C GLU A 67 0.24 11.29 21.60
N ASP A 68 1.30 10.54 21.26
CA ASP A 68 2.58 10.62 22.00
C ASP A 68 3.17 12.04 21.94
N ILE A 69 3.08 12.70 20.79
CA ILE A 69 3.49 14.11 20.63
C ILE A 69 2.62 15.02 21.51
N ASN A 70 1.31 14.81 21.49
CA ASN A 70 0.37 15.58 22.31
C ASN A 70 0.63 15.39 23.81
N ARG A 71 1.00 14.18 24.25
CA ARG A 71 1.40 13.90 25.64
C ARG A 71 2.71 14.59 26.02
N SER A 72 3.68 14.72 25.12
CA SER A 72 4.94 15.40 25.46
C SER A 72 4.80 16.93 25.40
N MET A 73 4.10 17.47 24.40
CA MET A 73 4.24 18.88 24.01
C MET A 73 3.00 19.76 24.20
N SER A 74 1.89 19.24 24.72
CA SER A 74 0.65 20.01 24.78
C SER A 74 0.57 20.92 25.99
N THR A 75 0.67 22.23 25.78
CA THR A 75 0.44 23.25 26.83
C THR A 75 -1.00 23.32 27.32
N TYR A 76 -1.93 22.63 26.66
CA TYR A 76 -3.34 22.55 27.04
C TYR A 76 -3.66 21.32 27.90
N ARG A 77 -2.78 20.30 27.90
CA ARG A 77 -2.97 19.07 28.66
C ARG A 77 -2.20 19.13 29.98
N LYS A 78 -2.95 19.09 31.08
CA LYS A 78 -2.39 19.07 32.44
C LYS A 78 -1.50 17.87 32.74
N ASP A 79 -1.70 16.76 32.01
CA ASP A 79 -0.92 15.53 32.13
C ASP A 79 0.24 15.45 31.13
N SER A 80 0.51 16.54 30.39
CA SER A 80 1.65 16.57 29.47
C SER A 80 2.97 16.78 30.19
N GLU A 81 4.07 16.40 29.54
CA GLU A 81 5.41 16.50 30.13
C GLU A 81 5.87 17.95 30.38
N ILE A 82 5.32 18.92 29.64
CA ILE A 82 5.74 20.33 29.70
C ILE A 82 4.77 21.25 30.46
N SER A 83 3.66 20.73 30.99
CA SER A 83 2.66 21.50 31.75
C SER A 83 2.84 21.35 33.25
#